data_AF-A0A258WXI6-F1
#
_entry.id   AF-A0A258WXI6-F1
#
_cell.length_a   1.000
_cell.length_b   1.000
_cell.length_c   1.000
_cell.angle_alpha   90.00
_cell.angle_beta   90.00
_cell.angle_gamma   90.00
#
_symmetry.space_group_name_H-M   'P 1'
#
loop_
_entity.id
_entity.type
_entity.pdbx_description
1 polymer ?
#
loop_
_entity_poly.entity_id
_entity_poly.type
_entity_poly.pdbx_seq_one_letter_code
_entity_poly.pdbx_strand_id
1 'polypeptide(L)'
;MIYYFKTEHLLPVSIDEAWDFFSSAKNLARITPPEMDFKILSTLDEKEIYEGMIIDYIVRPVFGIPLKWQTEIINVNKPHSFADRQLKGPYKIWEHTHTFIQKENGVLMKDEIKYQIPLGILGQLAHSLFVREKVKDIFRFREMALNKIFAN
;
A
#
# COMPACT_ATOMS: atom_id res chain seq x y z
N MET A 1 -20.97 -2.98 1.97
CA MET A 1 -20.54 -3.02 0.56
C MET A 1 -19.03 -3.18 0.52
N ILE A 2 -18.52 -4.06 -0.33
CA ILE A 2 -17.08 -4.19 -0.58
C ILE A 2 -16.74 -3.27 -1.75
N TYR A 3 -15.63 -2.55 -1.64
CA TYR A 3 -15.11 -1.66 -2.66
C TYR A 3 -13.80 -2.21 -3.21
N TYR A 4 -13.53 -1.89 -4.46
CA TYR A 4 -12.30 -2.24 -5.15
C TYR A 4 -11.66 -0.98 -5.71
N PHE A 5 -10.33 -0.89 -5.58
CA PHE A 5 -9.50 0.11 -6.23
C PHE A 5 -8.36 -0.62 -6.94
N LYS A 6 -8.04 -0.19 -8.16
CA LYS A 6 -6.95 -0.76 -8.95
C LYS A 6 -6.15 0.37 -9.59
N THR A 7 -4.84 0.21 -9.65
CA THR A 7 -3.95 1.06 -10.44
C THR A 7 -2.84 0.24 -11.05
N GLU A 8 -2.29 0.74 -12.16
CA GLU A 8 -1.15 0.14 -12.84
C GLU A 8 -0.10 1.23 -13.11
N HIS A 9 1.17 0.89 -13.00
CA HIS A 9 2.28 1.80 -13.24
C HIS A 9 3.45 1.05 -13.86
N LEU A 10 3.95 1.52 -15.01
CA LEU A 10 5.15 0.98 -15.64
C LEU A 10 6.40 1.63 -15.04
N LEU A 11 7.26 0.83 -14.41
CA LEU A 11 8.51 1.26 -13.80
C LEU A 11 9.68 0.92 -14.76
N PRO A 12 10.59 1.86 -15.06
CA PRO A 12 11.71 1.65 -15.97
C PRO A 12 12.90 0.94 -15.29
N VAL A 13 12.62 -0.13 -14.56
CA VAL A 13 13.60 -0.93 -13.79
C VAL A 13 13.40 -2.42 -14.03
N SER A 14 14.36 -3.24 -13.60
CA SER A 14 14.24 -4.70 -13.59
C SER A 14 13.25 -5.19 -12.53
N ILE A 15 12.78 -6.44 -12.69
CA ILE A 15 11.90 -7.07 -11.69
C ILE A 15 12.57 -7.22 -10.33
N ASP A 16 13.88 -7.44 -10.30
CA ASP A 16 14.65 -7.57 -9.07
C ASP A 16 14.78 -6.21 -8.35
N GLU A 17 15.03 -5.11 -9.08
CA GLU A 17 15.06 -3.76 -8.50
C GLU A 17 13.70 -3.33 -7.97
N ALA A 18 12.62 -3.60 -8.73
CA ALA A 18 11.26 -3.35 -8.26
C ALA A 18 11.00 -4.17 -6.99
N TRP A 19 11.26 -5.48 -7.03
CA TRP A 19 11.03 -6.36 -5.89
C TRP A 19 11.83 -5.93 -4.66
N ASP A 20 13.13 -5.69 -4.77
CA ASP A 20 13.98 -5.23 -3.65
C ASP A 20 13.45 -3.94 -3.01
N PHE A 21 12.87 -3.04 -3.81
CA PHE A 21 12.25 -1.84 -3.29
C PHE A 21 10.95 -2.12 -2.53
N PHE A 22 9.99 -2.81 -3.16
CA PHE A 22 8.64 -2.98 -2.60
C PHE A 22 8.58 -4.02 -1.49
N SER A 23 9.46 -5.02 -1.54
CA SER A 23 9.58 -6.03 -0.50
C SER A 23 10.29 -5.52 0.76
N SER A 24 10.82 -4.29 0.76
CA SER A 24 11.33 -3.66 1.98
C SER A 24 10.28 -2.76 2.62
N ALA A 25 9.71 -3.19 3.75
CA ALA A 25 8.72 -2.40 4.49
C ALA A 25 9.22 -1.00 4.90
N LYS A 26 10.55 -0.80 5.02
CA LYS A 26 11.18 0.50 5.29
C LYS A 26 10.93 1.53 4.18
N ASN A 27 10.70 1.10 2.95
CA ASN A 27 10.43 1.99 1.82
C ASN A 27 8.97 2.50 1.78
N LEU A 28 8.05 1.91 2.56
CA LEU A 28 6.63 2.25 2.51
C LEU A 28 6.37 3.75 2.80
N ALA A 29 7.13 4.35 3.73
CA ALA A 29 7.04 5.77 4.04
C ALA A 29 7.45 6.68 2.86
N ARG A 30 8.36 6.22 1.99
CA ARG A 30 8.88 7.01 0.84
C ARG A 30 7.85 7.20 -0.26
N ILE A 31 6.87 6.28 -0.34
CA ILE A 31 5.81 6.26 -1.36
C ILE A 31 4.42 6.55 -0.76
N THR A 32 4.39 7.06 0.47
CA THR A 32 3.18 7.49 1.17
C THR A 32 3.21 9.02 1.29
N PRO A 33 2.09 9.73 1.09
CA PRO A 33 2.07 11.18 1.23
C PRO A 33 2.61 11.64 2.60
N PRO A 34 3.52 12.62 2.66
CA PRO A 34 4.19 13.02 3.90
C PRO A 34 3.23 13.56 4.95
N GLU A 35 2.11 14.17 4.54
CA GLU A 35 1.08 14.65 5.46
C GLU A 35 0.37 13.52 6.23
N MET A 36 0.51 12.26 5.78
CA MET A 36 -0.01 11.09 6.51
C MET A 36 0.90 10.68 7.67
N ASP A 37 2.08 11.27 7.85
CA ASP A 37 3.00 11.01 8.97
C ASP A 37 3.16 9.49 9.23
N PHE A 38 3.44 8.74 8.16
CA PHE A 38 3.55 7.29 8.20
C PHE A 38 4.72 6.87 9.09
N LYS A 39 4.42 6.17 10.19
CA LYS A 39 5.41 5.75 11.19
C LYS A 39 5.29 4.27 11.48
N ILE A 40 6.34 3.53 11.15
CA ILE A 40 6.46 2.11 11.50
C ILE A 40 6.79 2.02 13.00
N LEU A 41 6.02 1.20 13.71
CA LEU A 41 6.21 0.93 15.14
C LEU A 41 6.97 -0.39 15.37
N SER A 42 6.86 -1.35 14.45
CA SER A 42 7.61 -2.59 14.50
C SER A 42 9.10 -2.36 14.25
N THR A 43 9.96 -3.09 14.96
CA THR A 43 11.36 -3.22 14.58
C THR A 43 11.43 -4.03 13.29
N LEU A 44 12.04 -3.45 12.25
CA LEU A 44 12.23 -4.10 10.95
C LEU A 44 13.69 -4.51 10.81
N ASP A 45 14.06 -5.64 11.41
CA ASP A 45 15.42 -6.19 11.30
C ASP A 45 15.63 -6.87 9.94
N GLU A 46 14.56 -7.42 9.37
CA GLU A 46 14.60 -8.06 8.06
C GLU A 46 14.76 -7.05 6.92
N LYS A 47 15.55 -7.44 5.92
CA LYS A 47 15.71 -6.66 4.68
C LYS A 47 14.42 -6.71 3.84
N GLU A 48 13.76 -7.86 3.85
CA GLU A 48 12.67 -8.25 2.97
C GLU A 48 11.47 -8.78 3.76
N ILE A 49 10.26 -8.53 3.27
CA ILE A 49 9.03 -9.11 3.80
C ILE A 49 8.99 -10.64 3.60
N TYR A 50 8.23 -11.31 4.47
CA TYR A 50 7.95 -12.74 4.37
C TYR A 50 6.51 -13.03 4.78
N GLU A 51 5.98 -14.18 4.36
CA GLU A 51 4.62 -14.57 4.68
C GLU A 51 4.43 -14.77 6.19
N GLY A 52 3.37 -14.18 6.76
CA GLY A 52 3.11 -14.12 8.19
C GLY A 52 3.80 -12.96 8.92
N MET A 53 4.59 -12.13 8.23
CA MET A 53 5.20 -10.94 8.85
C MET A 53 4.12 -9.95 9.29
N ILE A 54 4.16 -9.55 10.57
CA ILE A 54 3.25 -8.55 11.14
C ILE A 54 3.94 -7.20 11.19
N ILE A 55 3.26 -6.16 10.69
CA ILE A 55 3.76 -4.79 10.69
C ILE A 55 2.74 -3.89 11.38
N ASP A 56 3.18 -3.25 12.45
CA ASP A 56 2.44 -2.21 13.17
C ASP A 56 2.92 -0.84 12.70
N TYR A 57 1.99 0.04 12.35
CA TYR A 57 2.28 1.41 11.97
C TYR A 57 1.16 2.38 12.36
N ILE A 58 1.48 3.66 12.29
CA ILE A 58 0.53 4.78 12.48
C ILE A 58 0.47 5.62 11.22
N VAL A 59 -0.74 6.04 10.85
CA VAL A 59 -1.01 6.99 9.76
C VAL A 59 -2.01 8.06 10.18
N ARG A 60 -1.99 9.22 9.50
CA ARG A 60 -2.88 10.37 9.71
C ARG A 60 -3.60 10.76 8.41
N PRO A 61 -4.49 9.92 7.88
CA PRO A 61 -5.12 10.18 6.58
C PRO A 61 -6.09 11.36 6.59
N VAL A 62 -6.66 11.72 7.75
CA VAL A 62 -7.72 12.72 7.87
C VAL A 62 -7.43 13.65 9.05
N PHE A 63 -7.33 14.96 8.77
CA PHE A 63 -7.17 16.04 9.76
C PHE A 63 -6.12 15.81 10.85
N GLY A 64 -5.03 15.11 10.54
CA GLY A 64 -3.95 14.86 11.52
C GLY A 64 -4.29 13.84 12.61
N ILE A 65 -5.45 13.19 12.56
CA ILE A 65 -5.89 12.22 13.57
C ILE A 65 -5.09 10.92 13.41
N PRO A 66 -4.34 10.46 14.43
CA PRO A 66 -3.58 9.22 14.37
C PRO A 66 -4.49 8.00 14.33
N LEU A 67 -4.24 7.11 13.38
CA LEU A 67 -4.84 5.78 13.29
C LEU A 67 -3.74 4.74 13.41
N LYS A 68 -3.87 3.83 14.38
CA LYS A 68 -3.03 2.64 14.49
C LYS A 68 -3.53 1.59 13.50
N TRP A 69 -2.59 0.92 12.84
CA TRP A 69 -2.87 -0.11 11.87
C TRP A 69 -1.86 -1.24 12.02
N GLN A 70 -2.39 -2.47 12.10
CA GLN A 70 -1.64 -3.71 12.11
C GLN A 70 -2.01 -4.51 10.87
N THR A 71 -1.01 -4.86 10.06
CA THR A 71 -1.18 -5.71 8.87
C THR A 71 -0.33 -6.97 8.95
N GLU A 72 -0.74 -7.99 8.21
CA GLU A 72 0.00 -9.23 8.01
C GLU A 72 0.29 -9.41 6.53
N ILE A 73 1.52 -9.73 6.18
CA ILE A 73 1.93 -10.11 4.83
C ILE A 73 1.46 -11.53 4.53
N ILE A 74 0.81 -11.74 3.39
CA ILE A 74 0.24 -13.02 2.95
C ILE A 74 0.55 -13.25 1.47
N ASN A 75 0.49 -14.50 1.01
CA ASN A 75 0.57 -14.87 -0.41
C ASN A 75 1.83 -14.33 -1.10
N VAL A 76 3.00 -14.52 -0.48
CA VAL A 76 4.28 -14.07 -1.07
C VAL A 76 4.70 -15.02 -2.18
N ASN A 77 4.85 -14.51 -3.39
CA ASN A 77 5.36 -15.21 -4.56
C ASN A 77 6.48 -14.38 -5.18
N LYS A 78 7.68 -14.50 -4.64
CA LYS A 78 8.84 -13.73 -5.08
C LYS A 78 9.28 -14.14 -6.51
N PRO A 79 9.63 -13.18 -7.40
CA PRO A 79 9.56 -11.72 -7.28
C PRO A 79 8.28 -11.11 -7.90
N HIS A 80 7.21 -11.89 -8.01
CA HIS A 80 6.04 -11.57 -8.83
C HIS A 80 4.89 -10.93 -8.07
N SER A 81 4.68 -11.26 -6.80
CA SER A 81 3.57 -10.69 -6.03
C SER A 81 3.71 -10.89 -4.53
N PHE A 82 3.04 -10.04 -3.77
CA PHE A 82 2.71 -10.27 -2.37
C PHE A 82 1.42 -9.52 -2.04
N ALA A 83 0.78 -9.84 -0.93
CA ALA A 83 -0.34 -9.07 -0.42
C ALA A 83 -0.18 -8.77 1.06
N ASP A 84 -0.88 -7.75 1.54
CA ASP A 84 -1.11 -7.51 2.95
C ASP A 84 -2.59 -7.53 3.26
N ARG A 85 -2.92 -7.99 4.47
CA ARG A 85 -4.28 -7.86 5.03
C ARG A 85 -4.23 -7.14 6.35
N GLN A 86 -5.28 -6.37 6.63
CA GLN A 86 -5.45 -5.76 7.94
C GLN A 86 -5.86 -6.81 8.98
N LEU A 87 -5.14 -6.83 10.10
CA LEU A 87 -5.55 -7.52 11.33
C LEU A 87 -6.33 -6.57 12.24
N LYS A 88 -5.84 -5.33 12.41
CA LYS A 88 -6.48 -4.28 13.21
C LYS A 88 -6.29 -2.94 12.52
N GLY A 89 -7.35 -2.14 12.39
CA GLY A 89 -7.25 -0.85 11.71
C GLY A 89 -8.60 -0.20 11.43
N PRO A 90 -8.62 0.87 10.63
CA PRO A 90 -9.81 1.70 10.43
C PRO A 90 -10.86 1.07 9.51
N TYR A 91 -10.50 0.02 8.75
CA TYR A 91 -11.42 -0.67 7.85
C TYR A 91 -12.06 -1.88 8.54
N LYS A 92 -13.19 -2.35 8.02
CA LYS A 92 -13.73 -3.68 8.38
C LYS A 92 -12.99 -4.79 7.64
N ILE A 93 -12.59 -4.53 6.40
CA ILE A 93 -11.77 -5.41 5.57
C ILE A 93 -10.78 -4.50 4.85
N TRP A 94 -9.53 -4.91 4.80
CA TRP A 94 -8.53 -4.35 3.90
C TRP A 94 -7.60 -5.47 3.48
N GLU A 95 -7.45 -5.61 2.18
CA GLU A 95 -6.52 -6.52 1.52
C GLU A 95 -5.94 -5.76 0.34
N HIS A 96 -4.62 -5.67 0.28
CA HIS A 96 -3.90 -4.97 -0.77
C HIS A 96 -2.92 -5.94 -1.41
N THR A 97 -3.13 -6.23 -2.69
CA THR A 97 -2.26 -7.07 -3.50
C THR A 97 -1.35 -6.22 -4.38
N HIS A 98 -0.07 -6.54 -4.37
CA HIS A 98 0.95 -6.00 -5.24
C HIS A 98 1.36 -7.07 -6.24
N THR A 99 1.42 -6.73 -7.54
CA THR A 99 1.87 -7.64 -8.60
C THR A 99 2.87 -6.95 -9.50
N PHE A 100 3.94 -7.67 -9.86
CA PHE A 100 5.04 -7.22 -10.70
C PHE A 100 5.14 -8.12 -11.92
N ILE A 101 4.94 -7.53 -13.10
CA ILE A 101 4.95 -8.27 -14.37
C ILE A 101 6.07 -7.71 -15.23
N GLN A 102 7.06 -8.54 -15.55
CA GLN A 102 8.12 -8.17 -16.50
C GLN A 102 7.53 -7.82 -17.86
N LYS A 103 7.96 -6.69 -18.41
CA LYS A 103 7.67 -6.19 -19.75
C LYS A 103 8.98 -5.88 -20.49
N GLU A 104 8.88 -5.63 -21.80
CA GLU A 104 10.05 -5.27 -22.62
C GLU A 104 10.76 -4.00 -22.10
N ASN A 105 9.98 -3.02 -21.64
CA ASN A 105 10.48 -1.70 -21.21
C ASN A 105 10.48 -1.50 -19.68
N GLY A 106 10.60 -2.59 -18.90
CA GLY A 106 10.64 -2.54 -17.44
C GLY A 106 9.60 -3.43 -16.78
N VAL A 107 9.01 -2.99 -15.66
CA VAL A 107 8.08 -3.78 -14.86
C VAL A 107 6.74 -3.07 -14.75
N LEU A 108 5.66 -3.77 -15.13
CA LEU A 108 4.31 -3.31 -14.85
C LEU A 108 3.95 -3.68 -13.41
N MET A 109 3.91 -2.68 -12.54
CA MET A 109 3.39 -2.80 -11.18
C MET A 109 1.87 -2.65 -11.21
N LYS A 110 1.15 -3.56 -10.55
CA LYS A 110 -0.29 -3.46 -10.31
C LYS A 110 -0.55 -3.46 -8.82
N ASP A 111 -1.40 -2.55 -8.38
CA ASP A 111 -1.92 -2.48 -7.02
C ASP A 111 -3.43 -2.72 -7.07
N GLU A 112 -3.91 -3.71 -6.33
CA GLU A 112 -5.33 -4.01 -6.19
C GLU A 112 -5.71 -3.98 -4.71
N ILE A 113 -6.63 -3.08 -4.35
CA ILE A 113 -7.15 -2.98 -2.99
C ILE A 113 -8.60 -3.43 -2.97
N LYS A 114 -8.89 -4.37 -2.07
CA LYS A 114 -10.22 -4.76 -1.66
C LYS A 114 -10.46 -4.27 -0.23
N TYR A 115 -11.45 -3.40 -0.05
CA TYR A 115 -11.70 -2.82 1.26
C TYR A 115 -13.19 -2.64 1.58
N GLN A 116 -13.49 -2.62 2.87
CA GLN A 116 -14.83 -2.38 3.40
C GLN A 116 -14.74 -1.39 4.57
N ILE A 117 -15.62 -0.39 4.58
CA ILE A 117 -15.66 0.64 5.61
C ILE A 117 -16.64 0.25 6.74
N PRO A 118 -16.34 0.60 8.01
CA PRO A 118 -17.26 0.37 9.14
C PRO A 118 -18.50 1.29 9.09
N LEU A 119 -19.40 1.17 10.08
CA LEU A 119 -20.53 2.10 10.32
C LEU A 119 -21.65 2.17 9.24
N GLY A 120 -21.79 1.15 8.39
CA GLY A 120 -22.97 1.01 7.53
C GLY A 120 -23.21 2.21 6.59
N ILE A 121 -24.41 2.81 6.63
CA ILE A 121 -24.81 3.92 5.73
C ILE A 121 -23.96 5.18 5.98
N LEU A 122 -23.64 5.51 7.24
CA LEU A 122 -22.78 6.65 7.56
C LEU A 122 -21.36 6.45 7.01
N GLY A 123 -20.86 5.21 7.07
CA GLY A 123 -19.60 4.83 6.43
C GLY A 123 -19.64 4.94 4.89
N GLN A 124 -20.79 4.69 4.26
CA GLN A 124 -20.95 4.85 2.81
C GLN A 124 -20.94 6.31 2.38
N LEU A 125 -21.56 7.21 3.15
CA LEU A 125 -21.50 8.65 2.90
C LEU A 125 -20.08 9.20 3.11
N ALA A 126 -19.38 8.77 4.16
CA ALA A 126 -17.98 9.13 4.37
C ALA A 126 -17.07 8.58 3.25
N HIS A 127 -17.39 7.39 2.71
CA HIS A 127 -16.65 6.80 1.58
C HIS A 127 -16.76 7.65 0.32
N SER A 128 -17.99 7.97 -0.08
CA SER A 128 -18.26 8.69 -1.31
C SER A 128 -17.68 10.10 -1.30
N LEU A 129 -17.67 10.73 -0.12
CA LEU A 129 -17.20 12.11 0.04
C LEU A 129 -15.68 12.22 0.26
N PHE A 130 -15.05 11.27 0.96
CA PHE A 130 -13.66 11.45 1.43
C PHE A 130 -12.74 10.26 1.16
N VAL A 131 -13.14 9.03 1.50
CA VAL A 131 -12.21 7.89 1.46
C VAL A 131 -11.81 7.52 0.03
N ARG A 132 -12.75 7.54 -0.92
CA ARG A 132 -12.42 7.22 -2.32
C ARG A 132 -11.39 8.17 -2.92
N GLU A 133 -11.56 9.48 -2.71
CA GLU A 133 -10.61 10.48 -3.20
C GLU A 133 -9.28 10.39 -2.46
N LYS A 134 -9.30 10.18 -1.13
CA LYS A 134 -8.05 10.01 -0.37
C LYS A 134 -7.24 8.79 -0.85
N VAL A 135 -7.89 7.66 -1.15
CA VAL A 135 -7.20 6.49 -1.74
C VAL A 135 -6.58 6.88 -3.08
N LYS A 136 -7.32 7.53 -3.99
CA LYS A 136 -6.76 7.99 -5.27
C LYS A 136 -5.56 8.92 -5.08
N ASP A 137 -5.63 9.86 -4.14
CA ASP A 137 -4.56 10.83 -3.90
C ASP A 137 -3.29 10.15 -3.35
N ILE A 138 -3.44 9.14 -2.49
CA ILE A 138 -2.31 8.31 -2.04
C ILE A 138 -1.62 7.66 -3.23
N PHE A 139 -2.38 7.07 -4.17
CA PHE A 139 -1.79 6.40 -5.32
C PHE A 139 -1.25 7.35 -6.38
N ARG A 140 -1.83 8.54 -6.56
CA ARG A 140 -1.23 9.61 -7.38
C ARG A 140 0.10 10.07 -6.81
N PHE A 141 0.18 10.28 -5.49
CA PHE A 141 1.43 10.61 -4.84
C PHE A 141 2.45 9.49 -5.00
N ARG A 142 2.05 8.23 -4.78
CA ARG A 142 2.90 7.05 -4.97
C ARG A 142 3.48 7.03 -6.39
N GLU A 143 2.65 7.24 -7.41
CA GLU A 143 3.11 7.31 -8.80
C GLU A 143 4.17 8.40 -8.99
N MET A 144 3.91 9.62 -8.52
CA MET A 144 4.88 10.72 -8.58
C MET A 144 6.18 10.41 -7.82
N ALA A 145 6.09 9.77 -6.64
CA ALA A 145 7.23 9.40 -5.83
C ALA A 145 8.08 8.32 -6.51
N LEU A 146 7.43 7.29 -7.05
CA LEU A 146 8.09 6.21 -7.80
C LEU A 146 8.77 6.75 -9.05
N ASN A 147 8.12 7.64 -9.80
CA ASN A 147 8.74 8.32 -10.94
C ASN A 147 10.00 9.11 -10.56
N LYS A 148 10.06 9.68 -9.36
CA LYS A 148 11.26 10.37 -8.87
C LYS A 148 12.34 9.40 -8.39
N ILE A 149 11.95 8.31 -7.75
CA ILE A 149 12.87 7.30 -7.20
C ILE A 149 13.55 6.51 -8.32
N PHE A 150 12.80 6.21 -9.38
CA PHE A 150 13.24 5.42 -10.54
C PHE A 150 13.41 6.26 -11.81
N ALA A 151 13.47 7.59 -11.68
CA ALA A 151 13.96 8.43 -12.77
C ALA A 151 15.45 8.11 -12.98
N ASN A 152 15.75 7.48 -14.11
CA ASN A 152 17.12 7.36 -14.61
C ASN A 152 17.62 8.73 -15.11
#